data_AF-A0A3S5ES43-F1
#
_entry.id   AF-A0A3S5ES43-F1
#
_cell.length_a   1.000
_cell.length_b   1.000
_cell.length_c   1.000
_cell.angle_alpha   90.00
_cell.angle_beta   90.00
_cell.angle_gamma   90.00
#
_symmetry.space_group_name_H-M   'P 1'
#
loop_
_entity.id
_entity.type
_entity.pdbx_description
1 polymer ?
#
loop_
_entity_poly.entity_id
_entity_poly.type
_entity_poly.pdbx_seq_one_letter_code
_entity_poly.pdbx_strand_id
1 'polypeptide(L)'
;MHVGHLRSTIIGDAVARTLEFLGHKVIRANHVGDWGTQFGMLIAYLEKMQNEHTSEMELQDLETFYREAKKHYDEDEKFAEKARNYVVKLQSGDEYCRAMWKRLVDITMQQNQHNYDRLNVTLTEKM
;
A
#
# COMPACT_ATOMS: atom_id res chain seq x y z
N MET A 1 -4.99 -1.97 7.20
CA MET A 1 -6.33 -2.58 7.06
C MET A 1 -7.17 -2.24 8.30
N HIS A 2 -8.42 -1.79 8.15
CA HIS A 2 -9.33 -1.50 9.30
C HIS A 2 -10.64 -2.29 9.18
N VAL A 3 -11.52 -2.23 10.19
CA VAL A 3 -12.76 -3.04 10.27
C VAL A 3 -13.66 -2.94 9.03
N GLY A 4 -13.69 -1.78 8.37
CA GLY A 4 -14.42 -1.59 7.11
C GLY A 4 -13.90 -2.47 5.98
N HIS A 5 -12.58 -2.60 5.85
CA HIS A 5 -11.94 -3.50 4.89
C HIS A 5 -12.22 -4.98 5.22
N LEU A 6 -12.29 -5.32 6.50
CA LEU A 6 -12.58 -6.69 6.93
C LEU A 6 -13.98 -7.14 6.48
N ARG A 7 -14.97 -6.25 6.60
CA ARG A 7 -16.35 -6.52 6.17
C ARG A 7 -16.43 -6.85 4.69
N SER A 8 -15.86 -6.01 3.82
CA SER A 8 -15.89 -6.25 2.37
C SER A 8 -15.11 -7.50 1.99
N THR A 9 -13.98 -7.76 2.65
CA THR A 9 -13.15 -8.95 2.42
C THR A 9 -13.93 -10.24 2.68
N ILE A 10 -14.57 -10.35 3.85
CA ILE A 10 -15.31 -11.57 4.24
C ILE A 10 -16.53 -11.78 3.35
N ILE A 11 -17.33 -10.72 3.13
CA ILE A 11 -18.55 -10.82 2.31
C ILE A 11 -18.18 -11.16 0.86
N GLY A 12 -17.15 -10.50 0.31
CA GLY A 12 -16.69 -10.74 -1.05
C GLY A 12 -16.22 -12.19 -1.24
N ASP A 13 -15.44 -12.72 -0.30
CA ASP A 13 -14.95 -14.10 -0.36
C ASP A 13 -16.09 -15.13 -0.26
N ALA A 14 -17.06 -14.91 0.64
CA ALA A 14 -18.24 -15.76 0.76
C ALA A 14 -19.06 -15.79 -0.55
N VAL A 15 -19.31 -14.63 -1.15
CA VAL A 15 -20.02 -14.51 -2.43
C VAL A 15 -19.25 -15.21 -3.55
N ALA A 16 -17.94 -15.01 -3.62
CA ALA A 16 -17.09 -15.65 -4.63
C ALA A 16 -17.18 -17.18 -4.56
N ARG A 17 -17.07 -17.75 -3.34
CA ARG A 17 -17.20 -19.19 -3.12
C ARG A 17 -18.58 -19.72 -3.48
N THR A 18 -19.65 -19.00 -3.15
CA THR A 18 -21.02 -19.39 -3.52
C THR A 18 -21.19 -19.43 -5.03
N LEU A 19 -20.70 -18.41 -5.75
CA LEU A 19 -20.79 -18.36 -7.21
C LEU A 19 -19.98 -19.47 -7.88
N GLU A 20 -18.79 -19.77 -7.37
CA GLU A 20 -17.99 -20.91 -7.85
C GLU A 20 -18.67 -22.25 -7.60
N PHE A 21 -19.27 -22.43 -6.42
CA PHE A 21 -20.04 -23.63 -6.10
C PHE A 21 -21.23 -23.83 -7.07
N LEU A 22 -21.84 -22.73 -7.53
CA LEU A 22 -22.90 -22.76 -8.56
C LEU A 22 -22.39 -22.97 -9.99
N GLY A 23 -21.08 -23.08 -10.20
CA GLY A 23 -20.46 -23.34 -11.50
C GLY A 23 -20.04 -22.10 -12.29
N HIS A 24 -20.08 -20.91 -11.69
CA HIS A 24 -19.60 -19.70 -12.35
C HIS A 24 -18.07 -19.61 -12.33
N LYS A 25 -17.49 -19.06 -13.40
CA LYS A 25 -16.09 -18.60 -13.39
C LYS A 25 -16.00 -17.27 -12.66
N VAL A 26 -15.37 -17.25 -11.49
CA VAL A 26 -15.21 -16.04 -10.67
C VAL A 26 -13.79 -15.51 -10.76
N ILE A 27 -13.64 -14.21 -11.03
CA ILE A 27 -12.38 -13.50 -10.95
C ILE A 27 -12.43 -12.64 -9.68
N ARG A 28 -11.56 -12.94 -8.73
CA ARG A 28 -11.42 -12.15 -7.50
C ARG A 28 -10.43 -11.02 -7.77
N ALA A 29 -10.84 -9.79 -7.49
CA ALA A 29 -9.99 -8.62 -7.65
C ALA A 29 -9.96 -7.82 -6.36
N ASN A 30 -8.76 -7.45 -5.92
CA ASN A 30 -8.56 -6.50 -4.84
C ASN A 30 -8.33 -5.12 -5.45
N HIS A 31 -9.29 -4.21 -5.30
CA HIS A 31 -9.12 -2.85 -5.77
C HIS A 31 -8.39 -2.03 -4.70
N VAL A 32 -7.07 -2.16 -4.70
CA VAL A 32 -6.19 -1.53 -3.71
C VAL A 32 -6.12 -0.01 -3.96
N GLY A 33 -6.16 0.78 -2.90
CA GLY A 33 -5.93 2.23 -2.96
C GLY A 33 -4.43 2.57 -3.04
N ASP A 34 -3.74 2.02 -4.04
CA ASP A 34 -2.30 2.17 -4.24
C ASP A 34 -1.92 3.40 -5.07
N TRP A 35 -2.88 4.25 -5.41
CA TRP A 35 -2.65 5.47 -6.18
C TRP A 35 -3.30 6.68 -5.51
N GLY A 36 -2.48 7.57 -4.95
CA GLY A 36 -2.98 8.76 -4.25
C GLY A 36 -1.89 9.70 -3.74
N THR A 37 -2.30 10.89 -3.28
CA THR A 37 -1.36 11.94 -2.84
C THR A 37 -0.53 11.54 -1.63
N GLN A 38 -1.02 10.59 -0.81
CA GLN A 38 -0.29 10.03 0.31
C GLN A 38 1.06 9.43 -0.09
N PHE A 39 1.19 8.92 -1.33
CA PHE A 39 2.45 8.32 -1.79
C PHE A 39 3.57 9.33 -1.94
N GLY A 40 3.30 10.61 -2.24
CA GLY A 40 4.34 11.62 -2.30
C GLY A 40 5.05 11.82 -0.96
N MET A 41 4.26 11.83 0.12
CA MET A 41 4.76 11.92 1.50
C MET A 41 5.54 10.66 1.90
N LEU A 42 5.02 9.47 1.57
CA LEU A 42 5.67 8.20 1.89
C LEU A 42 6.99 8.02 1.13
N ILE A 43 7.04 8.43 -0.14
CA ILE A 43 8.27 8.43 -0.95
C ILE A 43 9.28 9.42 -0.35
N ALA A 44 8.86 10.64 0.00
CA ALA A 44 9.75 11.63 0.62
C ALA A 44 10.34 11.13 1.94
N TYR A 45 9.52 10.47 2.75
CA TYR A 45 9.97 9.92 4.02
C TYR A 45 10.91 8.71 3.84
N LEU A 46 10.60 7.81 2.89
CA LEU A 46 11.45 6.66 2.57
C LEU A 46 12.84 7.10 2.11
N GLU A 47 12.93 8.11 1.25
CA GLU A 47 14.20 8.67 0.80
C GLU A 47 14.98 9.31 1.96
N LYS A 48 14.28 10.06 2.83
CA LYS A 48 14.91 10.63 4.03
C LYS A 48 15.56 9.55 4.89
N MET A 49 14.83 8.46 5.17
CA MET A 49 15.35 7.37 5.99
C MET A 49 16.50 6.62 5.31
N GLN A 50 16.48 6.45 3.99
CA GLN A 50 17.62 5.86 3.25
C GLN A 50 18.88 6.72 3.29
N ASN A 51 18.74 8.05 3.38
CA ASN A 51 19.88 8.95 3.51
C ASN A 51 20.44 9.00 4.94
N GLU A 52 19.58 8.81 5.95
CA GLU A 52 19.94 8.83 7.37
C GLU A 52 20.47 7.47 7.88
N HIS A 53 20.06 6.38 7.24
CA HIS A 53 20.45 5.01 7.61
C HIS A 53 21.10 4.28 6.43
N THR A 54 22.38 3.89 6.57
CA THR A 54 23.15 3.17 5.54
C THR A 54 22.64 1.74 5.26
N SER A 55 21.80 1.18 6.12
CA SER A 55 21.23 -0.17 5.96
C SER A 55 19.83 -0.13 5.36
N GLU A 56 19.49 -1.15 4.56
CA GLU A 56 18.11 -1.35 4.10
C GLU A 56 17.16 -1.39 5.30
N MET A 57 16.30 -0.38 5.36
CA MET A 57 15.28 -0.32 6.40
C MET A 57 14.19 -1.36 6.10
N GLU A 58 13.97 -2.25 7.06
CA GLU A 58 12.80 -3.11 7.05
C GLU A 58 11.57 -2.28 7.46
N LEU A 59 10.67 -2.04 6.52
CA LEU A 59 9.37 -1.40 6.75
C LEU A 59 8.42 -2.40 7.47
N GLN A 60 8.82 -2.89 8.65
CA GLN A 60 8.03 -3.88 9.40
C GLN A 60 6.71 -3.29 9.92
N ASP A 61 6.68 -1.99 10.24
CA ASP A 61 5.48 -1.29 10.71
C ASP A 61 5.12 -0.11 9.79
N LEU A 62 4.24 -0.40 8.83
CA LEU A 62 3.75 0.58 7.86
C LEU A 62 2.87 1.67 8.52
N GLU A 63 2.19 1.34 9.63
CA GLU A 63 1.35 2.30 10.35
C GLU A 63 2.23 3.35 11.04
N THR A 64 3.29 2.91 11.71
CA THR A 64 4.28 3.82 12.29
C THR A 64 5.00 4.63 11.21
N PHE A 65 5.42 4.00 10.11
CA PHE A 65 6.01 4.71 8.98
C PHE A 65 5.09 5.81 8.42
N TYR A 66 3.80 5.51 8.26
CA TYR A 66 2.81 6.49 7.81
C TYR A 66 2.64 7.64 8.79
N ARG A 67 2.57 7.35 10.11
CA ARG A 67 2.42 8.38 11.16
C ARG A 67 3.61 9.33 11.20
N GLU A 68 4.83 8.80 11.12
CA GLU A 68 6.04 9.64 11.12
C GLU A 68 6.15 10.47 9.84
N ALA A 69 5.86 9.87 8.68
CA ALA A 69 5.81 10.60 7.41
C ALA A 69 4.77 11.74 7.46
N LYS A 70 3.61 11.48 8.08
CA LYS A 70 2.55 12.48 8.26
C LYS A 70 2.96 13.61 9.20
N LYS A 71 3.61 13.28 10.31
CA LYS A 71 4.17 14.27 11.24
C LYS A 71 5.15 15.20 10.52
N HIS A 72 6.08 14.66 9.74
CA HIS A 72 7.00 15.47 8.94
C HIS A 72 6.29 16.33 7.90
N TYR A 73 5.25 15.81 7.26
CA TYR A 73 4.43 16.58 6.32
C TYR A 73 3.71 17.76 6.97
N ASP A 74 3.23 17.60 8.20
CA ASP A 74 2.48 18.65 8.90
C ASP A 74 3.40 19.68 9.58
N GLU A 75 4.62 19.28 9.99
CA GLU A 75 5.54 20.12 10.76
C GLU A 75 6.65 20.79 9.92
N ASP A 76 7.00 20.26 8.75
CA ASP A 76 8.09 20.76 7.89
C ASP A 76 7.58 21.14 6.49
N GLU A 77 7.48 22.45 6.24
CA GLU A 77 7.00 22.99 4.95
C GLU A 77 7.88 22.56 3.77
N LYS A 78 9.20 22.44 3.95
CA LYS A 78 10.10 21.98 2.88
C LYS A 78 9.86 20.52 2.56
N PHE A 79 9.62 19.71 3.59
CA PHE A 79 9.23 18.31 3.41
C PHE A 79 7.86 18.20 2.71
N ALA A 80 6.89 19.04 3.08
CA ALA A 80 5.57 19.07 2.46
C ALA A 80 5.63 19.45 0.97
N GLU A 81 6.44 20.45 0.60
CA GLU A 81 6.69 20.83 -0.79
C GLU A 81 7.32 19.69 -1.58
N LYS A 82 8.35 19.05 -1.01
CA LYS A 82 9.01 17.89 -1.61
C LYS A 82 8.03 16.73 -1.84
N ALA A 83 7.19 16.42 -0.85
CA ALA A 83 6.15 15.39 -0.95
C ALA A 83 5.17 15.69 -2.10
N ARG A 84 4.69 16.94 -2.23
CA ARG A 84 3.82 17.37 -3.34
C ARG A 84 4.51 17.19 -4.70
N ASN A 85 5.79 17.55 -4.80
CA ASN A 85 6.58 17.35 -6.02
C ASN A 85 6.75 15.87 -6.37
N TYR A 86 6.86 14.98 -5.37
CA TYR A 86 6.91 13.54 -5.60
C TYR A 86 5.60 12.93 -6.07
N VAL A 87 4.44 13.50 -5.71
CA VAL A 87 3.17 13.11 -6.33
C VAL A 87 3.22 13.40 -7.84
N VAL A 88 3.65 14.59 -8.23
CA VAL A 88 3.72 14.99 -9.64
C VAL A 88 4.72 14.11 -10.39
N LYS A 89 5.90 13.87 -9.83
CA LYS A 89 6.90 12.98 -10.44
C LYS A 89 6.38 11.57 -10.64
N LEU A 90 5.75 10.98 -9.61
CA LEU A 90 5.14 9.65 -9.70
C LEU A 90 4.09 9.60 -10.82
N GLN A 91 3.20 10.58 -10.89
CA GLN A 91 2.16 10.68 -11.93
C GLN A 91 2.72 10.91 -13.33
N SER A 92 3.86 11.60 -13.45
CA SER A 92 4.55 11.81 -14.72
C SER A 92 5.36 10.60 -15.21
N GLY A 93 5.42 9.52 -14.42
CA GLY A 93 6.16 8.30 -14.78
C GLY A 93 7.66 8.35 -14.46
N ASP A 94 8.09 9.21 -13.54
CA ASP A 94 9.48 9.23 -13.06
C ASP A 94 9.90 7.84 -12.55
N GLU A 95 11.04 7.34 -13.03
CA GLU A 95 11.50 5.97 -12.74
C GLU A 95 11.85 5.77 -11.26
N TYR A 96 12.47 6.78 -10.64
CA TYR A 96 12.86 6.73 -9.24
C TYR A 96 11.63 6.70 -8.34
N CYS A 97 10.68 7.61 -8.54
CA CYS A 97 9.44 7.63 -7.78
C CYS A 97 8.62 6.35 -7.99
N ARG A 98 8.58 5.80 -9.21
CA ARG A 98 7.90 4.51 -9.48
C ARG A 98 8.56 3.34 -8.77
N ALA A 99 9.89 3.28 -8.71
CA ALA A 99 10.60 2.23 -7.99
C ALA A 99 10.29 2.27 -6.48
N MET A 100 10.28 3.46 -5.89
CA MET A 100 9.94 3.64 -4.48
C MET A 100 8.48 3.33 -4.17
N TRP A 101 7.57 3.81 -5.04
CA TRP A 101 6.15 3.48 -4.97
C TRP A 101 5.94 1.96 -5.00
N LYS A 102 6.55 1.28 -5.97
CA LYS A 102 6.43 -0.17 -6.10
C LYS A 102 6.90 -0.89 -4.85
N ARG A 103 8.03 -0.50 -4.26
CA ARG A 103 8.52 -1.06 -3.00
C ARG A 103 7.51 -0.89 -1.86
N LEU A 104 6.90 0.28 -1.73
CA LEU A 104 5.87 0.54 -0.71
C LEU A 104 4.63 -0.34 -0.93
N VAL A 105 4.18 -0.47 -2.18
CA VAL A 105 3.03 -1.30 -2.55
C VAL A 105 3.31 -2.77 -2.27
N ASP A 106 4.46 -3.29 -2.71
CA ASP A 106 4.83 -4.71 -2.55
C ASP A 106 4.86 -5.09 -1.05
N ILE A 107 5.44 -4.23 -0.19
CA ILE A 107 5.48 -4.45 1.26
C ILE A 107 4.07 -4.42 1.88
N THR A 108 3.24 -3.47 1.44
CA THR A 108 1.85 -3.37 1.91
C THR A 108 1.04 -4.60 1.52
N MET A 109 1.24 -5.11 0.31
CA MET A 109 0.58 -6.31 -0.19
C MET A 109 1.00 -7.57 0.57
N GLN A 110 2.30 -7.71 0.86
CA GLN A 110 2.81 -8.82 1.67
C GLN A 110 2.19 -8.83 3.08
N GLN A 111 2.09 -7.67 3.74
CA GLN A 111 1.44 -7.55 5.05
C GLN A 111 -0.07 -7.86 4.99
N ASN A 112 -0.76 -7.41 3.94
CA ASN A 112 -2.17 -7.73 3.75
C ASN A 112 -2.39 -9.23 3.50
N GLN A 113 -1.46 -9.89 2.79
CA GLN A 113 -1.56 -11.33 2.51
C GLN A 113 -1.58 -12.16 3.80
N HIS A 114 -0.76 -11.81 4.80
CA HIS A 114 -0.81 -12.49 6.11
C HIS A 114 -2.21 -12.43 6.77
N ASN A 115 -2.93 -11.31 6.60
CA ASN A 115 -4.29 -11.19 7.10
C ASN A 115 -5.27 -12.02 6.28
N TYR A 116 -5.12 -12.04 4.95
CA TYR A 116 -5.94 -12.87 4.06
C TYR A 116 -5.77 -14.36 4.36
N ASP A 117 -4.53 -14.82 4.53
CA ASP A 117 -4.21 -16.21 4.87
C ASP A 117 -4.84 -16.61 6.20
N ARG A 118 -4.70 -15.76 7.23
CA ARG A 118 -5.28 -16.00 8.56
C ARG A 118 -6.81 -16.07 8.53
N LEU A 119 -7.45 -15.32 7.63
CA LEU A 119 -8.90 -15.31 7.46
C LEU A 119 -9.39 -16.36 6.45
N ASN A 120 -8.50 -17.17 5.88
CA ASN A 120 -8.80 -18.12 4.81
C ASN A 120 -9.53 -17.46 3.62
N VAL A 121 -9.09 -16.26 3.24
CA VAL A 121 -9.61 -15.54 2.08
C VAL A 121 -8.93 -16.09 0.83
N THR A 122 -9.71 -16.41 -0.20
CA THR A 122 -9.25 -17.05 -1.45
C THR A 122 -8.77 -16.06 -2.52
N LEU A 123 -8.58 -14.81 -2.13
CA LEU A 123 -7.93 -13.80 -2.95
C LEU A 123 -6.45 -14.21 -3.13
N THR A 124 -6.00 -14.30 -4.36
CA THR A 124 -4.58 -14.58 -4.70
C THR A 124 -4.06 -13.47 -5.59
N GLU A 125 -2.74 -13.25 -5.61
CA GLU A 125 -2.07 -12.29 -6.52
C GLU A 125 -2.20 -12.62 -8.01
N LYS A 126 -2.86 -13.72 -8.37
CA LYS A 126 -2.98 -14.16 -9.76
C LYS A 126 -4.05 -13.35 -10.50
N MET A 127 -3.60 -12.45 -11.38
CA MET A 127 -4.29 -12.14 -12.63
C MET A 127 -3.92 -13.17 -13.70
#